data_AF-A0A949URE0-F1
#
_entry.id   AF-A0A949URE0-F1
#
_cell.length_a   1.000
_cell.length_b   1.000
_cell.length_c   1.000
_cell.angle_alpha   90.00
_cell.angle_beta   90.00
_cell.angle_gamma   90.00
#
_symmetry.space_group_name_H-M   'P 1'
#
loop_
_entity.id
_entity.type
_entity.pdbx_description
1 polymer ?
#
loop_
_entity_poly.entity_id
_entity_poly.type
_entity_poly.pdbx_seq_one_letter_code
_entity_poly.pdbx_strand_id
1 'polypeptide(L)'
;MTEPAVENQNTIAPLSFEEEDPTRPDQEQRLQDMSDDELRELYWVTRRAAKEARLNRDMDGMYRFVRGTKTIQRISSGRGMLISARRPESIVEA
;
A
#
# COMPACT_ATOMS: atom_id res chain seq x y z
N MET A 1 -34.28 8.22 -18.50
CA MET A 1 -33.32 7.11 -18.52
C MET A 1 -32.17 7.53 -17.63
N THR A 2 -32.14 7.05 -16.40
CA THR A 2 -31.10 7.41 -15.43
C THR A 2 -30.08 6.30 -15.47
N GLU A 3 -28.91 6.57 -16.06
CA GLU A 3 -27.77 5.67 -16.00
C GLU A 3 -27.35 5.52 -14.53
N PRO A 4 -27.19 4.31 -13.98
CA PRO A 4 -26.64 4.16 -12.64
C PRO A 4 -25.15 4.53 -12.70
N ALA A 5 -24.77 5.54 -11.90
CA ALA A 5 -23.37 5.84 -11.64
C ALA A 5 -22.69 4.57 -11.13
N VAL A 6 -21.73 4.05 -11.90
CA VAL A 6 -20.87 2.96 -11.47
C VAL A 6 -19.94 3.52 -10.40
N GLU A 7 -20.41 3.53 -9.16
CA GLU A 7 -19.62 3.83 -7.98
C GLU A 7 -18.61 2.71 -7.78
N ASN A 8 -17.46 2.82 -8.43
CA ASN A 8 -16.29 2.01 -8.11
C ASN A 8 -15.71 2.48 -6.77
N GLN A 9 -16.43 2.23 -5.68
CA GLN A 9 -15.97 2.51 -4.31
C GLN A 9 -15.13 1.34 -3.76
N ASN A 10 -14.17 0.83 -4.51
CA ASN A 10 -13.16 -0.05 -3.90
C ASN A 10 -12.17 0.84 -3.14
N THR A 11 -12.61 1.34 -1.97
CA THR A 11 -11.77 2.21 -1.14
C THR A 11 -10.76 1.33 -0.41
N ILE A 12 -9.63 1.05 -1.06
CA ILE A 12 -8.52 0.33 -0.44
C ILE A 12 -8.00 1.18 0.72
N ALA A 13 -8.11 0.68 1.95
CA ALA A 13 -7.63 1.37 3.15
C ALA A 13 -6.10 1.21 3.31
N PRO A 14 -5.38 2.21 3.85
CA PRO A 14 -3.96 2.09 4.16
C PRO A 14 -3.64 0.88 5.06
N LEU A 15 -2.59 0.14 4.74
CA LEU A 15 -2.10 -0.95 5.56
C LEU A 15 -1.21 -0.43 6.70
N SER A 16 -1.49 -0.84 7.93
CA SER A 16 -0.71 -0.45 9.11
C SER A 16 -0.49 -1.64 10.03
N PHE A 17 0.68 -1.72 10.64
CA PHE A 17 0.99 -2.73 11.66
C PHE A 17 1.51 -2.08 12.94
N GLU A 18 1.01 -2.53 14.08
CA GLU A 18 1.68 -2.32 15.36
C GLU A 18 3.03 -3.07 15.40
N GLU A 19 3.85 -2.79 16.41
CA GLU A 19 5.14 -3.48 16.57
C GLU A 19 4.96 -4.97 16.85
N GLU A 20 4.03 -5.30 17.74
CA GLU A 20 3.61 -6.66 18.06
C GLU A 20 2.14 -6.82 17.64
N ASP A 21 1.91 -6.91 16.33
CA ASP A 21 0.57 -7.06 15.78
C ASP A 21 0.17 -8.55 15.68
N PRO A 22 -0.75 -9.04 16.53
CA PRO A 22 -1.17 -10.45 16.52
C PRO A 22 -1.97 -10.82 15.26
N THR A 23 -2.54 -9.82 14.56
CA THR A 23 -3.32 -10.04 13.33
C THR A 23 -2.46 -10.03 12.08
N ARG A 24 -1.15 -9.79 12.23
CA ARG A 24 -0.21 -9.72 11.11
C ARG A 24 -0.23 -10.96 10.22
N PRO A 25 -0.25 -12.21 10.73
CA PRO A 25 -0.32 -13.39 9.87
C PRO A 25 -1.55 -13.38 8.95
N ASP A 26 -2.71 -13.03 9.50
CA ASP A 26 -3.97 -13.01 8.74
C ASP A 26 -3.98 -11.91 7.68
N GLN A 27 -3.46 -10.72 8.02
CA GLN A 27 -3.32 -9.63 7.06
C GLN A 27 -2.33 -10.00 5.95
N GLU A 28 -1.19 -10.60 6.28
CA GLU A 28 -0.22 -11.06 5.29
C GLU A 28 -0.80 -12.14 4.38
N GLN A 29 -1.60 -13.07 4.91
CA GLN A 29 -2.32 -14.04 4.09
C GLN A 29 -3.28 -13.36 3.11
N ARG A 30 -4.07 -12.38 3.58
CA ARG A 30 -4.94 -11.59 2.69
C ARG A 30 -4.15 -10.88 1.58
N LEU A 31 -2.99 -10.33 1.90
CA LEU A 31 -2.11 -9.71 0.91
C LEU A 31 -1.59 -10.73 -0.11
N GLN A 32 -1.36 -11.99 0.31
CA GLN A 32 -0.97 -13.09 -0.59
C GLN A 32 -2.10 -13.52 -1.53
N ASP A 33 -3.35 -13.23 -1.21
CA ASP A 33 -4.50 -13.55 -2.04
C ASP A 33 -4.91 -12.37 -2.97
N MET A 34 -4.43 -11.15 -2.70
CA MET A 34 -4.66 -9.97 -3.55
C MET A 34 -3.99 -10.10 -4.92
N SER A 35 -4.59 -9.50 -5.95
CA SER A 35 -3.95 -9.31 -7.25
C SER A 35 -2.77 -8.33 -7.17
N ASP A 36 -1.89 -8.37 -8.17
CA ASP A 36 -0.73 -7.48 -8.22
C ASP A 36 -1.11 -6.00 -8.36
N ASP A 37 -2.21 -5.70 -9.06
CA ASP A 37 -2.71 -4.33 -9.20
C ASP A 37 -3.28 -3.79 -7.89
N GLU A 38 -4.01 -4.62 -7.14
CA GLU A 38 -4.47 -4.27 -5.79
C GLU A 38 -3.29 -4.03 -4.84
N LEU A 39 -2.24 -4.86 -4.90
CA LEU A 39 -1.03 -4.64 -4.11
C LEU A 39 -0.33 -3.33 -4.46
N ARG A 40 -0.26 -2.97 -5.75
CA ARG A 40 0.29 -1.68 -6.20
C ARG A 40 -0.54 -0.52 -5.68
N GLU A 41 -1.86 -0.59 -5.78
CA GLU A 41 -2.75 0.46 -5.29
C GLU A 41 -2.63 0.61 -3.77
N LEU A 42 -2.70 -0.50 -3.03
CA LEU A 42 -2.54 -0.52 -1.58
C LEU A 42 -1.19 0.07 -1.15
N TYR A 43 -0.11 -0.21 -1.89
CA TYR A 43 1.20 0.39 -1.62
C TYR A 43 1.13 1.92 -1.68
N TRP A 44 0.53 2.48 -2.73
CA TRP A 44 0.48 3.94 -2.90
C TRP A 44 -0.41 4.62 -1.88
N VAL A 45 -1.57 4.03 -1.56
CA VAL A 45 -2.45 4.52 -0.50
C VAL A 45 -1.74 4.50 0.86
N THR A 46 -1.07 3.39 1.18
CA THR A 46 -0.32 3.25 2.43
C THR A 46 0.85 4.23 2.53
N ARG A 47 1.60 4.40 1.43
CA ARG A 47 2.72 5.35 1.36
C ARG A 47 2.25 6.80 1.50
N ARG A 48 1.07 7.13 0.97
CA ARG A 48 0.45 8.46 1.16
C ARG A 48 0.11 8.70 2.63
N ALA A 49 -0.52 7.73 3.31
CA ALA A 49 -0.82 7.82 4.74
C ALA A 49 0.46 7.99 5.58
N ALA A 50 1.54 7.24 5.29
CA ALA A 50 2.83 7.42 5.95
C ALA A 50 3.40 8.84 5.75
N LYS A 51 3.25 9.41 4.54
CA LYS A 51 3.69 10.78 4.24
C LYS A 51 2.86 11.81 5.01
N GLU A 52 1.54 11.63 5.07
CA GLU A 52 0.63 12.51 5.82
C GLU A 52 0.93 12.48 7.32
N ALA A 53 1.10 11.29 7.92
CA ALA A 53 1.50 11.15 9.32
C ALA A 53 2.81 11.88 9.61
N ARG A 54 3.82 11.72 8.74
CA ARG A 54 5.09 12.45 8.85
C ARG A 54 4.91 13.98 8.81
N LEU A 55 4.05 14.49 7.92
CA LEU A 55 3.76 15.92 7.82
C LEU A 55 3.09 16.45 9.10
N ASN A 56 2.25 15.62 9.72
CA ASN A 56 1.55 15.93 10.97
C ASN A 56 2.42 15.69 12.22
N ARG A 57 3.69 15.30 12.06
CA ARG A 57 4.61 14.92 13.16
C ARG A 57 4.10 13.74 14.00
N ASP A 58 3.21 12.93 13.45
CA ASP A 58 2.76 11.67 14.02
C ASP A 58 3.77 10.57 13.63
N MET A 59 4.82 10.44 14.44
CA MET A 59 5.89 9.49 14.17
C MET A 59 5.44 8.05 14.37
N ASP A 60 4.61 7.78 15.37
CA ASP A 60 4.11 6.43 15.65
C ASP A 60 3.20 5.94 14.53
N GLY A 61 2.25 6.78 14.09
CA GLY A 61 1.43 6.50 12.91
C GLY A 61 2.26 6.33 11.65
N MET A 62 3.27 7.19 11.44
CA MET A 62 4.21 7.03 10.33
C MET A 62 4.89 5.66 10.35
N TYR A 63 5.41 5.22 11.49
CA TYR A 63 6.10 3.93 11.60
C TYR A 63 5.15 2.75 11.31
N ARG A 64 3.91 2.80 11.78
CA ARG A 64 2.90 1.78 11.48
C ARG A 64 2.65 1.62 9.98
N PHE A 65 2.48 2.72 9.26
CA PHE A 65 2.29 2.69 7.80
C PHE A 65 3.58 2.31 7.05
N VAL A 66 4.76 2.71 7.54
CA VAL A 66 6.04 2.29 6.95
C VAL A 66 6.19 0.76 7.02
N ARG A 67 5.86 0.12 8.15
CA ARG A 67 5.82 -1.34 8.25
C ARG A 67 4.88 -1.93 7.20
N GLY A 68 3.69 -1.35 7.01
CA GLY A 68 2.76 -1.71 5.95
C GLY A 68 3.40 -1.68 4.55
N THR A 69 4.02 -0.55 4.17
CA THR A 69 4.70 -0.43 2.87
C THR A 69 5.79 -1.47 2.66
N LYS A 70 6.55 -1.81 3.71
CA LYS A 70 7.61 -2.84 3.64
C LYS A 70 7.05 -4.24 3.48
N THR A 71 5.96 -4.56 4.15
CA THR A 71 5.26 -5.85 3.99
C THR A 71 4.77 -6.01 2.55
N ILE A 72 4.12 -4.99 1.99
CA ILE A 72 3.61 -5.02 0.60
C ILE A 72 4.76 -5.22 -0.39
N GLN A 73 5.86 -4.47 -0.23
CA GLN A 73 7.05 -4.63 -1.07
C GLN A 73 7.65 -6.03 -0.98
N ARG A 74 7.73 -6.61 0.23
CA ARG A 74 8.27 -7.97 0.43
C ARG A 74 7.41 -9.01 -0.26
N ILE A 75 6.09 -8.94 -0.11
CA ILE A 75 5.15 -9.87 -0.75
C ILE A 75 5.22 -9.73 -2.27
N SER A 76 5.21 -8.49 -2.78
CA SER A 76 5.36 -8.19 -4.21
C SER A 76 6.64 -8.76 -4.78
N SER A 77 7.78 -8.54 -4.11
CA SER A 77 9.08 -9.08 -4.53
C SER A 77 9.08 -10.61 -4.54
N GLY A 78 8.41 -11.26 -3.57
CA GLY A 78 8.23 -12.71 -3.55
C GLY A 78 7.46 -13.26 -4.75
N ARG A 79 6.66 -12.41 -5.41
CA ARG A 79 5.91 -12.72 -6.64
C ARG A 79 6.64 -12.30 -7.93
N GLY A 80 7.89 -11.83 -7.82
CA GLY A 80 8.65 -11.32 -8.95
C GLY A 80 8.27 -9.88 -9.39
N MET A 81 7.46 -9.17 -8.60
CA MET A 81 7.07 -7.79 -8.86
C MET A 81 7.91 -6.81 -8.03
N LEU A 82 8.53 -5.83 -8.68
CA LEU A 82 9.22 -4.74 -8.00
C LEU A 82 8.33 -3.50 -7.87
N ILE A 83 7.98 -3.14 -6.63
CA ILE A 83 7.34 -1.85 -6.32
C ILE A 83 8.40 -0.86 -5.81
N SER A 84 8.89 0.00 -6.70
CA SER A 84 9.87 1.04 -6.35
C SER A 84 9.21 2.23 -5.67
N ALA A 85 9.81 2.69 -4.56
CA ALA A 85 9.40 3.92 -3.87
C ALA A 85 9.76 5.20 -4.63
N ARG A 86 10.65 5.07 -5.62
CA ARG A 86 10.95 6.11 -6.61
C ARG A 86 9.97 5.92 -7.75
N ARG A 87 9.18 6.96 -8.08
CA ARG A 87 8.48 7.00 -9.37
C ARG A 87 9.56 6.75 -10.42
N PRO A 88 9.42 5.74 -11.30
CA PRO A 88 10.38 5.57 -12.38
C PRO A 88 10.42 6.89 -13.12
N GLU A 89 11.60 7.53 -13.15
CA GLU A 89 11.86 8.56 -14.13
C GLU A 89 11.56 7.88 -15.46
N SER A 90 10.54 8.39 -16.16
CA SER A 90 10.29 7.98 -17.53
C SER A 90 11.64 7.95 -18.22
N ILE A 91 11.99 6.84 -18.86
CA ILE A 91 13.16 6.78 -19.74
C ILE A 91 13.03 7.99 -20.66
N VAL A 92 13.83 9.02 -20.41
CA VAL A 92 13.92 10.20 -21.25
C VAL A 92 14.66 9.70 -22.47
N GLU A 93 13.92 9.22 -23.48
CA GLU A 93 14.44 9.21 -24.84
C GLU A 93 14.58 10.68 -25.26
N ALA A 94 15.83 11.13 -25.33
CA ALA A 94 16.27 12.29 -26.08
C ALA A 94 17.65 11.98 -26.68
#